data_AF-A0A8D0GAX5-F1
#
_entry.id   AF-A0A8D0GAX5-F1
#
_cell.length_a   1.000
_cell.length_b   1.000
_cell.length_c   1.000
_cell.angle_alpha   90.00
_cell.angle_beta   90.00
_cell.angle_gamma   90.00
#
_symmetry.space_group_name_H-M   'P 1'
#
loop_
_entity.id
_entity.type
_entity.pdbx_description
1 polymer ?
#
loop_
_entity_poly.entity_id
_entity_poly.type
_entity_poly.pdbx_seq_one_letter_code
_entity_poly.pdbx_strand_id
1 'polypeptide(L)' 'MRPQWFQLDQVPFTHMWPDDSYWFPLLLQKKLFFGYFKFQGQDTILEYALREVEKIEEHSIQLGQIRTQIEQDTRN' A
#
# COMPACT_ATOMS: atom_id res chain seq x y z
N MET A 1 10.25 -23.01 1.67
CA MET A 1 10.76 -21.80 2.37
C MET A 1 10.81 -22.08 3.87
N ARG A 2 11.80 -21.54 4.60
CA ARG A 2 11.86 -21.55 6.06
C ARG A 2 11.60 -20.12 6.56
N PRO A 3 10.89 -19.93 7.68
CA PRO A 3 10.70 -18.61 8.25
C PRO A 3 12.05 -18.02 8.67
N GLN A 4 12.24 -16.72 8.44
CA GLN A 4 13.45 -15.98 8.78
C GLN A 4 13.08 -14.62 9.36
N TRP A 5 13.79 -14.23 10.41
CA TRP A 5 13.70 -12.91 11.01
C TRP A 5 14.68 -11.96 10.33
N PHE A 6 14.26 -10.71 10.16
CA PHE A 6 15.07 -9.64 9.58
C PHE A 6 15.12 -8.48 10.57
N GLN A 7 16.25 -7.77 10.58
CA GLN A 7 16.32 -6.48 11.25
C GLN A 7 15.47 -5.46 10.47
N LEU A 8 14.92 -4.47 11.16
CA LEU A 8 13.99 -3.51 10.56
C LEU A 8 14.62 -2.66 9.44
N ASP A 9 15.94 -2.45 9.50
CA ASP A 9 16.76 -1.76 8.49
C ASP A 9 17.29 -2.70 7.39
N GLN A 10 17.05 -4.01 7.51
CA GLN A 10 17.53 -5.05 6.59
C GLN A 10 16.38 -5.84 5.94
N VAL A 11 15.18 -5.26 5.89
CA VAL A 11 14.03 -5.88 5.23
C VAL A 11 14.31 -5.99 3.72
N PRO A 12 14.26 -7.20 3.13
CA PRO A 12 14.69 -7.42 1.76
C PRO A 12 13.60 -7.05 0.73
N PHE A 13 13.25 -5.77 0.63
CA PHE A 13 12.17 -5.28 -0.26
C PHE A 13 12.34 -5.70 -1.73
N THR A 14 13.57 -5.93 -2.19
CA THR A 14 13.87 -6.40 -3.55
C THR A 14 13.39 -7.82 -3.84
N HIS A 15 13.11 -8.62 -2.81
CA HIS A 15 12.60 -9.99 -2.90
C HIS A 15 11.13 -10.07 -2.43
N MET A 16 10.49 -8.94 -2.21
CA MET A 16 9.12 -8.80 -1.73
C MET A 16 8.24 -8.24 -2.85
N TRP A 17 6.94 -8.12 -2.59
CA TRP A 17 6.07 -7.47 -3.55
C TRP A 17 6.45 -6.00 -3.71
N PRO A 18 6.34 -5.41 -4.91
CA PRO A 18 6.74 -4.03 -5.15
C PRO A 18 6.02 -3.01 -4.25
N ASP A 19 4.78 -3.27 -3.86
CA ASP A 19 3.98 -2.38 -3.01
C ASP A 19 4.47 -2.32 -1.56
N ASP A 20 5.09 -3.39 -1.06
CA ASP A 20 5.62 -3.45 0.32
C ASP A 20 6.59 -2.31 0.60
N SER A 21 7.38 -1.90 -0.40
CA SER A 21 8.31 -0.79 -0.29
C SER A 21 7.64 0.56 0.04
N TYR A 22 6.35 0.72 -0.28
CA TYR A 22 5.58 1.94 -0.05
C TYR A 22 4.89 1.94 1.31
N TRP A 23 4.16 0.87 1.63
CA TRP A 23 3.32 0.84 2.83
C TRP A 23 4.04 0.35 4.09
N PHE A 24 5.08 -0.50 3.94
CA PHE A 24 5.78 -1.08 5.08
C PHE A 24 6.50 -0.02 5.94
N PRO A 25 7.14 1.04 5.39
CA PRO A 25 7.69 2.11 6.21
C PRO A 25 6.66 2.82 7.10
N LEU A 26 5.42 2.99 6.61
CA LEU A 26 4.33 3.57 7.41
C LEU A 26 3.94 2.65 8.57
N LEU A 27 3.92 1.33 8.31
CA LEU A 27 3.69 0.33 9.34
C LEU A 27 4.77 0.39 10.43
N LEU A 28 6.05 0.50 10.06
CA LEU A 28 7.15 0.63 11.03
C LEU A 28 7.03 1.90 11.89
N GLN A 29 6.44 2.96 11.34
CA GLN A 29 6.15 4.21 12.06
C GLN A 29 4.85 4.13 12.89
N LYS A 30 4.16 2.99 12.92
CA LYS A 30 2.87 2.79 13.60
C LYS A 30 1.76 3.72 13.08
N LYS A 31 1.81 4.08 11.81
CA LYS A 31 0.80 4.90 11.15
C LYS A 31 -0.28 4.02 10.53
N LEU A 32 -1.53 4.50 10.56
CA LEU A 32 -2.63 3.87 9.82
C LEU A 32 -2.66 4.44 8.41
N PHE A 33 -3.00 3.61 7.44
CA PHE A 33 -3.02 4.02 6.04
C PHE A 33 -4.05 3.23 5.23
N PHE A 34 -4.49 3.80 4.11
CA PHE A 34 -5.18 3.10 3.04
C PHE A 34 -4.30 3.10 1.80
N GLY A 35 -4.08 1.91 1.25
CA GLY A 35 -3.35 1.69 0.01
C GLY A 35 -4.25 1.10 -1.08
N TYR A 36 -4.09 1.59 -2.31
CA TYR A 36 -4.60 1.01 -3.54
C TYR A 36 -3.42 0.82 -4.47
N PHE A 37 -3.26 -0.38 -5.04
CA PHE A 37 -2.20 -0.69 -5.98
C PHE A 37 -2.79 -1.50 -7.13
N LYS A 38 -2.58 -1.00 -8.35
CA LYS A 38 -2.99 -1.66 -9.59
C LYS A 38 -1.76 -2.24 -10.25
N PHE A 39 -1.78 -3.56 -10.44
CA PHE A 39 -0.65 -4.28 -11.01
C PHE A 39 -0.90 -4.68 -12.47
N GLN A 40 0.19 -4.70 -13.24
CA GLN A 40 0.32 -5.48 -14.47
C GLN A 40 1.23 -6.67 -14.18
N GLY A 41 0.65 -7.87 -14.14
CA GLY A 41 1.39 -9.05 -13.69
C GLY A 41 1.70 -8.98 -12.19
N GLN A 42 2.88 -9.49 -11.79
CA GLN A 42 3.29 -9.55 -10.38
C GLN A 42 4.31 -8.47 -9.99
N ASP A 43 5.03 -7.92 -10.97
CA ASP A 43 6.21 -7.10 -10.69
C ASP A 43 6.01 -5.61 -11.01
N THR A 44 4.98 -5.25 -11.80
CA THR A 44 4.80 -3.88 -12.30
C THR A 44 3.57 -3.24 -11.69
N ILE A 45 3.76 -2.17 -10.91
CA ILE A 45 2.68 -1.29 -10.45
C ILE A 45 2.39 -0.28 -11.57
N LEU A 46 1.16 -0.28 -12.08
CA LEU A 46 0.69 0.68 -13.08
C LEU A 46 0.19 1.99 -12.44
N GLU A 47 -0.47 1.86 -11.29
CA GLU A 47 -1.12 2.97 -10.59
C GLU A 47 -1.16 2.63 -9.11
N TYR A 48 -0.94 3.61 -8.25
CA TYR A 48 -1.13 3.43 -6.82
C TYR A 48 -1.62 4.72 -6.17
N ALA A 49 -2.30 4.55 -5.04
CA ALA A 49 -2.60 5.63 -4.11
C ALA A 49 -2.37 5.12 -2.69
N LEU A 50 -1.57 5.86 -1.92
CA LEU A 50 -1.29 5.54 -0.54
C LEU A 50 -1.51 6.79 0.30
N ARG A 51 -2.43 6.71 1.27
CA ARG A 51 -2.79 7.83 2.15
C ARG A 51 -2.71 7.40 3.60
N GLU A 52 -2.02 8.19 4.42
CA GLU A 52 -2.08 8.09 5.87
C GLU A 52 -3.47 8.53 6.35
N VAL A 53 -4.00 7.85 7.37
CA VAL A 53 -5.28 8.17 8.00
C VAL A 53 -5.15 8.13 9.51
N GLU A 54 -6.01 8.86 10.21
CA GLU A 54 -5.99 8.88 11.68
C GLU A 54 -6.83 7.76 12.29
N LYS A 55 -7.83 7.24 11.56
CA LYS A 55 -8.76 6.20 12.00
C LYS A 55 -9.16 5.32 10.82
N ILE A 56 -9.42 4.04 11.11
CA ILE A 56 -10.05 3.12 10.16
C ILE A 56 -11.55 3.24 10.38
N GLU A 57 -12.25 3.96 9.50
CA GLU A 57 -13.71 4.09 9.57
C GLU A 57 -14.37 2.87 8.93
N GLU A 58 -15.15 2.12 9.70
CA GLU A 58 -15.97 0.99 9.24
C GLU A 58 -17.21 1.45 8.45
N HIS A 59 -17.03 2.25 7.40
CA HIS A 59 -18.10 2.52 6.46
C HIS A 59 -17.87 1.71 5.20
N SER A 60 -18.46 0.50 5.19
CA SER A 60 -18.50 -0.49 4.10
C SER A 60 -19.04 0.01 2.75
N ILE A 61 -19.29 1.32 2.61
CA ILE A 61 -19.82 1.99 1.41
C ILE A 61 -18.73 2.83 0.69
N GLN A 62 -17.58 3.10 1.33
CA GLN A 62 -16.64 4.11 0.82
C GLN A 62 -15.51 3.56 -0.08
N LEU A 63 -15.31 2.24 -0.17
CA LEU A 63 -14.32 1.65 -1.09
C LEU A 63 -14.64 1.98 -2.56
N GLY A 64 -15.92 2.11 -2.91
CA GLY A 64 -16.35 2.57 -4.22
C GLY A 64 -15.98 4.04 -4.49
N GLN A 65 -16.10 4.91 -3.47
CA GLN A 65 -15.80 6.34 -3.58
C GLN A 65 -14.30 6.63 -3.59
N ILE A 66 -13.49 5.85 -2.85
CA ILE A 66 -12.03 5.95 -2.87
C ILE A 66 -11.50 5.62 -4.28
N ARG A 67 -12.04 4.57 -4.92
CA ARG A 67 -11.71 4.24 -6.31
C ARG A 67 -12.07 5.38 -7.26
N THR A 68 -13.25 5.99 -7.11
CA THR A 68 -13.67 7.12 -7.96
C THR A 68 -12.80 8.36 -7.77
N GLN A 69 -12.39 8.67 -6.54
CA GLN A 69 -11.53 9.81 -6.26
C GLN A 69 -10.11 9.59 -6.79
N ILE A 70 -9.54 8.39 -6.60
CA ILE A 70 -8.21 8.05 -7.12
C ILE A 70 -8.19 8.10 -8.66
N GLU A 71 -9.19 7.52 -9.32
CA GLU A 71 -9.30 7.54 -10.80
C GLU A 71 -9.50 8.95 -11.38
N GLN A 72 -9.96 9.93 -10.59
CA GLN A 72 -10.04 11.34 -10.99
C GLN A 72 -8.73 12.09 -10.75
N ASP A 73 -8.00 11.78 -9.68
CA ASP A 73 -6.72 12.41 -9.34
C ASP A 73 -5.56 11.93 -10.24
N THR A 74 -5.64 10.72 -10.82
CA THR A 74 -4.65 10.20 -11.79
C THR A 74 -4.91 10.60 -13.25
N ARG A 75 -5.98 11.35 -13.53
CA ARG A 75 -6.34 11.84 -14.89
C ARG A 75 -6.02 13.32 -15.15
N ASN A 76 -5.40 14.03 -14.20
CA ASN A 76 -4.96 15.42 -14.37
C ASN A 76 -3.44 15.55 -14.40
#